data_AF-I8UG27-F1
#
_entry.id   AF-I8UG27-F1
#
_cell.length_a   1.000
_cell.length_b   1.000
_cell.length_c   1.000
_cell.angle_alpha   90.00
_cell.angle_beta   90.00
_cell.angle_gamma   90.00
#
_symmetry.space_group_name_H-M   'P 1'
#
loop_
_entity.id
_entity.type
_entity.pdbx_description
1 polymer ?
#
loop_
_entity_poly.entity_id
_entity_poly.type
_entity_poly.pdbx_seq_one_letter_code
_entity_poly.pdbx_strand_id
1 'polypeptide(L)'
;MIQVQRMIVQTTMSRLPVKQESNQDFFIGYDHKEMPYLLLPTAPGLLSEEECFALPFERDLYNSYKYTLNYAKTIVNLEELTLFIDHLSFFFGPDQNMLRVYLQSKHYETFVEWSEEKQSKKIQEALFNYENVSSLEEKKKYTNLLMQLLKR
;
A
#
# COMPACT_ATOMS: atom_id res chain seq x y z
N MET A 1 -14.45 2.15 -16.97
CA MET A 1 -13.45 3.19 -16.63
C MET A 1 -12.77 2.89 -15.30
N ILE A 2 -13.52 2.57 -14.23
CA ILE A 2 -12.95 2.25 -12.91
C ILE A 2 -12.03 1.01 -12.89
N GLN A 3 -12.31 -0.03 -13.68
CA GLN A 3 -11.45 -1.23 -13.76
C GLN A 3 -10.04 -0.91 -14.28
N VAL A 4 -9.91 -0.03 -15.27
CA VAL A 4 -8.61 0.39 -15.80
C VAL A 4 -7.83 1.18 -14.76
N GLN A 5 -8.49 2.11 -14.06
CA GLN A 5 -7.87 2.86 -12.96
C GLN A 5 -7.41 1.93 -11.84
N ARG A 6 -8.25 0.94 -11.45
CA ARG A 6 -7.89 -0.06 -10.45
C ARG A 6 -6.66 -0.87 -10.87
N MET A 7 -6.58 -1.31 -12.13
CA MET A 7 -5.40 -2.03 -12.64
C MET A 7 -4.14 -1.18 -12.60
N ILE A 8 -4.24 0.11 -12.94
CA ILE A 8 -3.12 1.05 -12.84
C ILE A 8 -2.67 1.17 -11.38
N VAL A 9 -3.60 1.44 -10.47
CA VAL A 9 -3.30 1.56 -9.02
C VAL A 9 -2.69 0.28 -8.48
N GLN A 10 -3.29 -0.88 -8.77
CA GLN A 10 -2.79 -2.18 -8.35
C GLN A 10 -1.36 -2.40 -8.85
N THR A 11 -1.09 -2.12 -10.13
CA THR A 11 0.25 -2.29 -10.71
C THR A 11 1.27 -1.33 -10.07
N THR A 12 0.91 -0.07 -9.85
CA THR A 12 1.80 0.95 -9.28
C THR A 12 2.06 0.72 -7.79
N MET A 13 1.06 0.25 -7.04
CA MET A 13 1.18 -0.04 -5.60
C MET A 13 1.84 -1.40 -5.33
N SER A 14 1.84 -2.35 -6.28
CA SER A 14 2.39 -3.70 -6.11
C SER A 14 3.91 -3.74 -6.23
N ARG A 15 4.59 -3.11 -5.27
CA ARG A 15 6.05 -3.02 -5.17
C ARG A 15 6.49 -2.78 -3.73
N LEU A 16 7.75 -3.07 -3.44
CA LEU A 16 8.34 -2.73 -2.14
C LEU A 16 8.44 -1.19 -2.02
N PRO A 17 7.99 -0.57 -0.91
CA PRO A 17 8.22 0.85 -0.67
C PRO A 17 9.72 1.11 -0.49
N VAL A 18 10.20 2.24 -0.98
CA VAL A 18 11.61 2.64 -0.89
C VAL A 18 11.75 3.97 -0.16
N LYS A 19 12.91 4.26 0.44
CA LYS A 19 13.10 5.55 1.17
C LYS A 19 12.99 6.79 0.27
N GLN A 20 13.23 6.66 -1.04
CA GLN A 20 13.20 7.76 -2.00
C GLN A 20 12.09 7.54 -3.02
N GLU A 21 10.87 7.90 -2.64
CA GLU A 21 9.69 7.77 -3.50
C GLU A 21 9.48 8.97 -4.42
N SER A 22 8.93 8.70 -5.61
CA SER A 22 8.30 9.72 -6.44
C SER A 22 6.92 10.05 -5.90
N ASN A 23 6.61 11.32 -5.74
CA ASN A 23 5.27 11.76 -5.33
C ASN A 23 4.20 11.55 -6.42
N GLN A 24 4.61 11.21 -7.64
CA GLN A 24 3.71 10.92 -8.77
C GLN A 24 3.11 9.50 -8.70
N ASP A 25 3.72 8.60 -7.93
CA ASP A 25 3.33 7.18 -7.88
C ASP A 25 2.37 6.89 -6.72
N PHE A 26 1.53 7.85 -6.33
CA PHE A 26 0.59 7.73 -5.21
C PHE A 26 -0.84 8.08 -5.64
N PHE A 27 -1.80 7.47 -4.97
CA PHE A 27 -3.22 7.64 -5.26
C PHE A 27 -4.03 7.81 -3.98
N ILE A 28 -5.14 8.52 -4.08
CA ILE A 28 -6.19 8.50 -3.06
C ILE A 28 -7.28 7.53 -3.49
N GLY A 29 -7.59 6.57 -2.62
CA GLY A 29 -8.75 5.70 -2.75
C GLY A 29 -9.90 6.19 -1.87
N TYR A 30 -11.13 6.15 -2.38
CA TYR A 30 -12.34 6.35 -1.56
C TYR A 30 -13.09 5.05 -1.40
N ASP A 31 -13.52 4.75 -0.18
CA ASP A 31 -14.40 3.62 0.07
C ASP A 31 -15.88 3.96 -0.24
N HIS A 32 -16.79 3.05 0.11
CA HIS A 32 -18.24 3.24 -0.03
C HIS A 32 -18.83 4.25 0.96
N LYS A 33 -18.08 4.67 1.99
CA LYS A 33 -18.45 5.71 2.96
C LYS A 33 -17.85 7.07 2.62
N GLU A 34 -17.26 7.20 1.43
CA GLU A 34 -16.55 8.40 0.98
C GLU A 34 -15.36 8.78 1.89
N MET A 35 -14.78 7.80 2.60
CA MET A 35 -13.58 8.00 3.41
C MET A 35 -12.34 7.96 2.49
N PRO A 36 -11.49 9.01 2.47
CA PRO A 36 -10.31 9.01 1.65
C PRO A 36 -9.15 8.30 2.33
N TYR A 37 -8.35 7.59 1.53
CA TYR A 37 -7.16 6.86 1.95
C TYR A 37 -5.99 7.16 1.02
N LEU A 38 -4.83 7.50 1.59
CA LEU A 38 -3.57 7.49 0.83
C LEU A 38 -3.13 6.04 0.68
N LEU A 39 -3.12 5.53 -0.54
CA LEU A 39 -2.66 4.17 -0.83
C LEU A 39 -1.14 4.12 -0.78
N LEU A 40 -0.60 3.07 -0.16
CA LEU A 40 0.83 2.88 0.03
C LEU A 40 1.34 1.69 -0.79
N PRO A 41 2.57 1.77 -1.33
CA PRO A 41 3.22 0.63 -1.95
C PRO A 41 3.30 -0.56 -0.99
N THR A 42 2.94 -1.73 -1.47
CA THR A 42 2.87 -2.97 -0.71
C THR A 42 3.56 -4.06 -1.51
N ALA A 43 4.58 -4.69 -0.92
CA ALA A 43 5.33 -5.73 -1.62
C ALA A 43 4.43 -6.92 -1.99
N PRO A 44 4.55 -7.46 -3.21
CA PRO A 44 3.77 -8.64 -3.63
C PRO A 44 3.92 -9.80 -2.64
N GLY A 45 2.82 -10.52 -2.38
CA GLY A 45 2.81 -11.65 -1.45
C GLY A 45 2.75 -11.26 0.04
N LEU A 46 2.84 -9.97 0.41
CA LEU A 46 2.60 -9.53 1.80
C LEU A 46 1.11 -9.58 2.17
N LEU A 47 0.26 -9.12 1.27
CA LEU A 47 -1.21 -9.15 1.36
C LEU A 47 -1.79 -9.87 0.13
N SER A 48 -3.12 -9.97 0.04
CA SER A 48 -3.80 -10.45 -1.17
C SER A 48 -3.53 -9.51 -2.35
N GLU A 49 -3.70 -9.98 -3.60
CA GLU A 49 -3.36 -9.17 -4.79
C GLU A 49 -4.23 -7.91 -4.93
N GLU A 50 -5.42 -7.93 -4.34
CA GLU A 50 -6.38 -6.85 -4.30
C GLU A 50 -6.23 -5.95 -3.07
N GLU A 51 -5.25 -6.22 -2.19
CA GLU A 51 -5.08 -5.48 -0.94
C GLU A 51 -3.80 -4.65 -0.93
N CYS A 52 -3.86 -3.47 -0.32
CA CYS A 52 -2.68 -2.68 -0.02
C CYS A 52 -2.76 -2.03 1.36
N PHE A 53 -1.61 -1.61 1.87
CA PHE A 53 -1.58 -0.71 3.02
C PHE A 53 -2.05 0.68 2.62
N ALA A 54 -2.72 1.36 3.54
CA ALA A 54 -3.15 2.73 3.33
C ALA A 54 -3.16 3.54 4.63
N LEU A 55 -3.17 4.86 4.50
CA LEU A 55 -3.34 5.81 5.60
C LEU A 55 -4.68 6.54 5.44
N PRO A 56 -5.57 6.51 6.44
CA PRO A 56 -6.82 7.26 6.37
C PRO A 56 -6.59 8.76 6.51
N PHE A 57 -7.40 9.54 5.81
CA PHE A 57 -7.51 10.97 6.06
C PHE A 57 -8.61 11.24 7.07
N GLU A 58 -8.27 11.89 8.17
CA GLU A 58 -9.25 12.36 9.15
C GLU A 58 -9.74 13.74 8.76
N ARG A 59 -11.06 13.89 8.66
CA ARG A 59 -11.69 15.18 8.39
C ARG A 59 -11.78 15.99 9.67
N ASP A 60 -11.42 17.27 9.61
CA ASP A 60 -11.59 18.20 10.72
C ASP A 60 -13.08 18.35 11.06
N LEU A 61 -13.41 18.30 12.35
CA LEU A 61 -14.79 18.35 12.84
C LEU A 61 -15.49 19.70 12.54
N TYR A 62 -14.70 20.76 12.39
CA TYR A 62 -15.20 22.12 12.22
C TYR A 62 -14.98 22.66 10.79
N ASN A 63 -14.22 21.95 9.96
CA ASN A 63 -13.99 22.29 8.57
C ASN A 63 -13.97 21.04 7.68
N SER A 64 -15.06 20.83 6.95
CA SER A 64 -15.23 19.66 6.07
C SER A 64 -14.23 19.56 4.91
N TYR A 65 -13.51 20.64 4.61
CA TYR A 65 -12.50 20.69 3.55
C TYR A 65 -11.08 20.52 4.07
N LYS A 66 -10.90 20.43 5.39
CA LYS A 66 -9.59 20.26 6.01
C LYS A 66 -9.43 18.81 6.43
N TYR A 67 -8.34 18.20 5.98
CA TYR A 67 -7.98 16.83 6.29
C TYR A 67 -6.62 16.78 6.97
N THR A 68 -6.44 15.79 7.84
CA THR A 68 -5.16 15.42 8.42
C THR A 68 -4.87 13.96 8.10
N LEU A 69 -3.65 13.67 7.67
CA LEU A 69 -3.24 12.30 7.40
C LEU A 69 -2.99 11.57 8.72
N ASN A 70 -3.77 10.53 8.99
CA ASN A 70 -3.54 9.67 10.15
C ASN A 70 -2.51 8.60 9.78
N TYR A 71 -1.41 8.54 10.53
CA TYR A 71 -0.30 7.61 10.29
C TYR A 71 -0.56 6.17 10.77
N ALA A 72 -1.73 5.90 11.36
CA ALA A 72 -2.20 4.56 11.68
C ALA A 72 -2.54 3.81 10.38
N LYS A 73 -1.63 2.92 9.98
CA LYS A 73 -1.76 2.11 8.77
C LYS A 73 -2.96 1.18 8.89
N THR A 74 -3.73 1.06 7.83
CA THR A 74 -4.78 0.06 7.67
C THR A 74 -4.54 -0.75 6.40
N ILE A 75 -5.25 -1.87 6.26
CA ILE A 75 -5.36 -2.61 5.01
C ILE A 75 -6.66 -2.17 4.33
N VAL A 76 -6.62 -1.98 3.01
CA VAL A 76 -7.79 -1.71 2.19
C VAL A 76 -7.84 -2.69 1.02
N ASN A 77 -9.04 -3.12 0.66
CA ASN A 77 -9.28 -3.89 -0.55
C ASN A 77 -9.63 -2.93 -1.71
N LEU A 78 -8.82 -2.96 -2.76
CA LEU A 78 -8.96 -2.14 -3.96
C LEU A 78 -10.28 -2.39 -4.71
N GLU A 79 -10.92 -3.54 -4.49
CA GLU A 79 -12.24 -3.84 -5.03
C GLU A 79 -13.37 -3.10 -4.35
N GLU A 80 -13.19 -2.78 -3.06
CA GLU A 80 -14.16 -2.04 -2.23
C GLU A 80 -14.04 -0.52 -2.39
N LEU A 81 -12.99 -0.06 -3.07
CA LEU A 81 -12.81 1.35 -3.40
C LEU A 81 -13.69 1.74 -4.59
N THR A 82 -14.44 2.83 -4.39
CA THR A 82 -15.42 3.38 -5.33
C THR A 82 -14.81 4.40 -6.28
N LEU A 83 -13.66 4.99 -5.92
CA LEU A 83 -12.97 6.01 -6.71
C LEU A 83 -11.47 5.99 -6.43
N PHE A 84 -10.69 6.29 -7.47
CA PHE A 84 -9.25 6.56 -7.38
C PHE A 84 -8.95 7.96 -7.90
N ILE A 85 -8.13 8.72 -7.18
CA ILE A 85 -7.68 10.07 -7.55
C ILE A 85 -6.15 10.10 -7.58
N ASP A 86 -5.60 10.51 -8.72
CA ASP A 86 -4.18 10.81 -8.96
C ASP A 86 -3.88 12.33 -8.84
N HIS A 87 -4.91 13.19 -8.88
CA HIS A 87 -4.78 14.62 -8.63
C HIS A 87 -4.72 14.94 -7.13
N LEU A 88 -3.55 14.71 -6.53
CA LEU A 88 -3.30 14.77 -5.09
C LEU A 88 -3.36 16.18 -4.47
N SER A 89 -3.41 17.26 -5.27
CA SER A 89 -3.28 18.63 -4.77
C SER A 89 -4.43 19.08 -3.86
N PHE A 90 -5.61 18.48 -3.97
CA PHE A 90 -6.72 18.75 -3.05
C PHE A 90 -6.35 18.37 -1.61
N PHE A 91 -5.69 17.23 -1.45
CA PHE A 91 -5.30 16.69 -0.15
C PHE A 91 -3.96 17.21 0.35
N PHE A 92 -3.02 17.43 -0.57
CA PHE A 92 -1.64 17.71 -0.25
C PHE A 92 -1.15 19.09 -0.65
N GLY A 93 -2.06 19.98 -1.07
CA GLY A 93 -1.71 21.35 -1.46
C GLY A 93 -1.06 21.45 -2.84
N PRO A 94 -0.70 22.68 -3.26
CA PRO A 94 -0.03 22.93 -4.54
C PRO A 94 1.29 22.14 -4.62
N ASP A 95 1.60 21.65 -5.82
CA ASP A 95 2.79 20.84 -6.11
C ASP A 95 2.98 19.62 -5.20
N GLN A 96 1.90 19.17 -4.54
CA GLN A 96 1.89 18.05 -3.60
C GLN A 96 2.91 18.23 -2.45
N ASN A 97 3.08 19.47 -1.98
CA ASN A 97 4.09 19.82 -0.98
C ASN A 97 3.96 18.98 0.30
N MET A 98 2.74 18.73 0.79
CA MET A 98 2.54 17.94 2.00
C MET A 98 2.85 16.45 1.81
N LEU A 99 2.64 15.90 0.60
CA LEU A 99 3.04 14.53 0.30
C LEU A 99 4.57 14.40 0.28
N ARG A 100 5.27 15.36 -0.35
CA ARG A 100 6.74 15.38 -0.35
C ARG A 100 7.30 15.44 1.07
N VAL A 101 6.72 16.28 1.93
CA VAL A 101 7.10 16.36 3.35
C VAL A 101 6.84 15.04 4.06
N TYR A 102 5.70 14.39 3.82
CA TYR A 102 5.41 13.07 4.39
C TYR A 102 6.43 12.01 3.95
N LEU A 103 6.74 11.92 2.65
CA LEU A 103 7.69 10.94 2.10
C LEU A 103 9.12 11.14 2.63
N GLN A 104 9.49 12.37 3.02
CA GLN A 104 10.76 12.70 3.67
C GLN A 104 10.73 12.57 5.20
N SER A 105 9.56 12.29 5.79
CA SER A 105 9.39 12.24 7.23
C SER A 105 9.84 10.90 7.82
N LYS A 106 10.18 10.92 9.11
CA LYS A 106 10.47 9.70 9.88
C LYS A 106 9.30 8.69 9.87
N HIS A 107 8.05 9.14 9.71
CA HIS A 107 6.90 8.25 9.65
C HIS A 107 6.91 7.36 8.40
N TYR A 108 7.34 7.90 7.26
CA TYR A 108 7.46 7.13 6.03
C TYR A 108 8.72 6.24 6.07
N GLU A 109 9.83 6.74 6.61
CA GLU A 109 11.01 5.89 6.82
C GLU A 109 10.71 4.67 7.70
N THR A 110 10.02 4.87 8.83
CA THR A 110 9.57 3.75 9.68
C THR A 110 8.59 2.82 8.95
N PHE A 111 7.79 3.31 8.00
CA PHE A 111 6.96 2.45 7.17
C PHE A 111 7.79 1.54 6.26
N VAL A 112 8.80 2.09 5.60
CA VAL A 112 9.70 1.34 4.71
C VAL A 112 10.41 0.24 5.50
N GLU A 113 11.04 0.60 6.62
CA GLU A 113 11.77 -0.35 7.47
C GLU A 113 10.86 -1.46 8.02
N TRP A 114 9.66 -1.09 8.47
CA TRP A 114 8.66 -2.06 8.91
C TRP A 114 8.20 -2.99 7.78
N SER A 115 8.04 -2.48 6.56
CA SER A 115 7.63 -3.27 5.40
C SER A 115 8.72 -4.28 5.02
N GLU A 116 9.98 -3.86 5.02
CA GLU A 116 11.15 -4.73 4.78
C GLU A 116 11.26 -5.83 5.83
N GLU A 117 11.08 -5.49 7.11
CA GLU A 117 11.10 -6.47 8.21
C GLU A 117 9.96 -7.49 8.05
N LYS A 118 8.75 -7.01 7.74
CA LYS A 118 7.56 -7.86 7.55
C LYS A 118 7.75 -8.81 6.35
N GLN A 119 8.32 -8.32 5.26
CA GLN A 119 8.66 -9.14 4.09
C GLN A 119 9.69 -10.21 4.45
N SER A 120 10.76 -9.82 5.14
CA SER A 120 11.83 -10.74 5.56
C SER A 120 11.29 -11.86 6.46
N LYS A 121 10.44 -11.52 7.44
CA LYS A 121 9.76 -12.50 8.30
C LYS A 121 8.89 -13.45 7.49
N LYS A 122 8.07 -12.93 6.57
CA LYS A 122 7.19 -13.75 5.74
C LYS A 122 7.95 -14.69 4.79
N ILE A 123 9.11 -14.26 4.29
CA ILE A 123 10.03 -15.12 3.52
C ILE A 123 10.56 -16.26 4.40
N GLN A 124 11.04 -15.97 5.61
CA GLN A 124 11.53 -16.99 6.54
C GLN A 124 10.43 -18.01 6.89
N GLU A 125 9.22 -17.54 7.19
CA GLU A 125 8.06 -18.40 7.45
C GLU A 125 7.71 -19.27 6.23
N ALA A 126 7.70 -18.69 5.03
CA ALA A 126 7.42 -19.43 3.80
C ALA A 126 8.50 -20.49 3.49
N LEU A 127 9.77 -20.19 3.71
CA LEU A 127 10.88 -21.16 3.58
C LEU A 127 10.75 -22.29 4.59
N PHE A 128 10.54 -21.96 5.86
CA PHE A 128 10.34 -22.96 6.91
C PHE A 128 9.15 -23.87 6.59
N ASN A 129 8.02 -23.31 6.19
CA ASN A 129 6.85 -24.11 5.83
C ASN A 129 7.08 -24.96 4.58
N TYR A 130 7.78 -24.44 3.58
CA TYR A 130 8.13 -25.18 2.37
C TYR A 130 8.97 -26.44 2.68
N GLU A 131 9.91 -26.34 3.63
CA GLU A 131 10.73 -27.48 4.06
C GLU A 131 9.94 -28.52 4.84
N ASN A 132 8.93 -28.09 5.61
CA ASN A 132 8.14 -28.95 6.49
C ASN A 132 6.93 -29.61 5.81
N VAL A 133 6.44 -29.09 4.68
CA VAL A 133 5.34 -29.74 3.95
C VAL A 133 5.81 -30.90 3.08
N SER A 134 5.00 -31.95 3.03
CA SER A 134 5.31 -33.16 2.25
C SER A 134 4.64 -33.18 0.88
N SER A 135 3.53 -32.46 0.70
CA SER A 135 2.78 -32.49 -0.56
C SER A 135 3.41 -31.59 -1.62
N LEU A 136 3.42 -32.06 -2.87
CA LEU A 136 3.91 -31.27 -4.01
C LEU A 136 3.05 -30.02 -4.25
N GLU A 137 1.76 -30.10 -3.96
CA GLU A 137 0.82 -28.99 -4.12
C GLU A 137 1.10 -27.86 -3.12
N GLU A 138 1.34 -28.17 -1.84
CA GLU A 138 1.72 -27.15 -0.85
C GLU A 138 3.11 -26.59 -1.13
N LYS A 139 4.06 -27.43 -1.55
CA LYS A 139 5.38 -26.94 -1.99
C LYS A 139 5.24 -25.92 -3.11
N LYS A 140 4.41 -26.20 -4.12
CA LYS A 140 4.12 -25.26 -5.21
C LYS A 140 3.49 -23.96 -4.71
N LYS A 141 2.57 -24.02 -3.74
CA LYS A 141 1.98 -22.83 -3.11
C LYS A 141 3.04 -21.94 -2.46
N TYR A 142 3.95 -22.51 -1.66
CA TYR A 142 5.02 -21.73 -1.03
C TYR A 142 6.08 -21.26 -2.03
N THR A 143 6.38 -22.04 -3.08
CA THR A 143 7.23 -21.57 -4.19
C THR A 143 6.63 -20.33 -4.85
N ASN A 144 5.34 -20.34 -5.18
CA ASN A 144 4.67 -19.19 -5.79
C ASN A 144 4.70 -17.97 -4.84
N LEU A 145 4.43 -18.17 -3.56
CA LEU A 145 4.50 -17.10 -2.56
C LEU A 145 5.92 -16.51 -2.46
N LEU A 146 6.96 -17.36 -2.43
CA LEU A 146 8.35 -16.93 -2.40
C LEU A 146 8.74 -16.16 -3.67
N MET A 147 8.26 -16.60 -4.85
CA MET A 147 8.47 -15.87 -6.10
C MET A 147 7.87 -14.47 -6.06
N GLN A 148 6.69 -14.30 -5.45
CA GLN A 148 6.08 -12.99 -5.26
C GLN A 148 6.90 -12.14 -4.27
N LEU A 149 7.24 -12.70 -3.10
CA LEU A 149 7.95 -11.99 -2.03
C LEU A 149 9.37 -11.57 -2.42
N LEU A 150 10.03 -12.28 -3.35
CA LEU A 150 11.39 -11.98 -3.79
C LEU A 150 11.44 -11.10 -5.04
N LYS A 151 10.28 -10.73 -5.59
CA LYS A 151 10.19 -9.82 -6.74
C LYS A 151 10.67 -8.42 -6.31
N ARG A 152 11.71 -7.92 -6.97
CA ARG A 152 12.27 -6.58 -6.78
C ARG A 152 11.84 -5.67 -7.91
#